data_AF-A0A8I0GCZ3-F1
#
_entry.id   AF-A0A8I0GCZ3-F1
#
_cell.length_a   1.000
_cell.length_b   1.000
_cell.length_c   1.000
_cell.angle_alpha   90.00
_cell.angle_beta   90.00
_cell.angle_gamma   90.00
#
_symmetry.space_group_name_H-M   'P 1'
#
loop_
_entity.id
_entity.type
_entity.pdbx_description
1 polymer ?
#
loop_
_entity_poly.entity_id
_entity_poly.type
_entity_poly.pdbx_seq_one_letter_code
_entity_poly.pdbx_strand_id
1 'polypeptide(L)'
;MKKELKFSDGLRRSLEGSNKKYPLHNYLQQKSELARTQEILRNIEAKNEKGKWLAHFRLKEKELLEALKNAPPDPVLPPPAPLIKVRGVIEKLTQRRVVQHFDVLSYPEGNAYYTRYKKKMAASAVVWAASGSGGTASALLQDYDRPLCGAWYLTGR
;
A
#
# COMPACT_ATOMS: atom_id res chain seq x y z
N MET A 1 9.70 10.31 -36.90
CA MET A 1 10.54 9.99 -35.73
C MET A 1 9.66 9.45 -34.61
N LYS A 2 9.78 8.17 -34.24
CA LYS A 2 9.07 7.61 -33.08
C LYS A 2 9.76 8.14 -31.81
N LYS A 3 9.05 8.92 -30.99
CA LYS A 3 9.57 9.40 -29.70
C LYS A 3 9.76 8.20 -28.78
N GLU A 4 10.99 7.94 -28.36
CA GLU A 4 11.30 6.96 -27.33
C GLU A 4 10.66 7.39 -26.01
N LEU A 5 9.80 6.56 -25.42
CA LEU A 5 9.25 6.80 -24.09
C LEU A 5 10.32 6.49 -23.05
N LYS A 6 10.76 7.48 -22.28
CA LYS A 6 11.66 7.27 -21.14
C LYS A 6 10.85 7.12 -19.86
N PHE A 7 11.34 6.31 -18.93
CA PHE A 7 10.75 6.18 -17.59
C PHE A 7 10.66 7.53 -16.85
N SER A 8 11.61 8.44 -17.09
CA SER A 8 11.63 9.80 -16.53
C SER A 8 10.46 10.68 -16.98
N ASP A 9 9.85 10.38 -18.12
CA ASP A 9 8.85 11.26 -18.74
C ASP A 9 7.46 11.12 -18.09
N GLY A 10 7.26 10.07 -17.28
CA GLY A 10 5.97 9.75 -16.66
C GLY A 10 5.60 10.55 -15.40
N LEU A 11 6.53 11.29 -14.78
CA LEU A 11 6.44 11.61 -13.33
C LEU A 11 6.39 13.10 -12.96
N ARG A 12 5.93 13.99 -13.86
CA ARG A 12 5.57 15.38 -13.50
C ARG A 12 4.10 15.68 -13.82
N ARG A 13 3.16 14.99 -13.16
CA ARG A 13 1.73 15.35 -13.21
C ARG A 13 1.24 15.72 -11.82
N SER A 14 0.43 16.77 -11.73
CA SER A 14 -0.20 17.20 -10.48
C SER A 14 -1.05 16.07 -9.88
N LEU A 15 -1.10 15.99 -8.54
CA LEU A 15 -1.79 14.92 -7.80
C LEU A 15 -3.26 14.76 -8.27
N GLU A 16 -3.96 15.87 -8.51
CA GLU A 16 -5.37 15.89 -8.92
C GLU A 16 -5.61 15.29 -10.31
N GLY A 17 -4.75 15.59 -11.29
CA GLY A 17 -4.83 15.02 -12.64
C GLY A 17 -4.49 13.53 -12.68
N SER A 18 -3.66 13.08 -11.73
CA SER A 18 -3.26 11.68 -11.63
C SER A 18 -4.33 10.77 -11.01
N ASN A 19 -5.17 11.26 -10.09
CA ASN A 19 -6.28 10.45 -9.50
C ASN A 19 -7.33 10.02 -10.54
N LYS A 20 -7.69 10.92 -11.47
CA LYS A 20 -8.70 10.64 -12.51
C LYS A 20 -8.21 9.61 -13.53
N LYS A 21 -6.91 9.65 -13.87
CA LYS A 21 -6.32 8.76 -14.87
C LYS A 21 -5.78 7.45 -14.28
N TYR A 22 -5.34 7.48 -13.03
CA TYR A 22 -4.80 6.34 -12.30
C TYR A 22 -5.41 6.30 -10.90
N PRO A 23 -6.59 5.68 -10.75
CA PRO A 23 -7.25 5.57 -9.46
C PRO A 23 -6.33 4.89 -8.45
N LEU A 24 -6.28 5.46 -7.25
CA LEU A 24 -5.41 5.03 -6.19
C LEU A 24 -5.95 3.73 -5.58
N HIS A 25 -5.23 2.61 -5.74
CA HIS A 25 -5.66 1.31 -5.22
C HIS A 25 -4.95 0.98 -3.90
N ASN A 26 -5.71 0.53 -2.90
CA ASN A 26 -5.20 0.10 -1.60
C ASN A 26 -5.32 -1.43 -1.45
N TYR A 27 -4.36 -2.17 -2.01
CA TYR A 27 -4.37 -3.63 -1.98
C TYR A 27 -4.10 -4.18 -0.57
N LEU A 28 -3.33 -3.49 0.29
CA LEU A 28 -3.15 -3.92 1.68
C LEU A 28 -4.46 -3.91 2.48
N GLN A 29 -5.30 -2.89 2.29
CA GLN A 29 -6.63 -2.87 2.88
C GLN A 29 -7.51 -4.01 2.35
N GLN A 30 -7.50 -4.26 1.04
CA GLN A 30 -8.26 -5.38 0.46
C GLN A 30 -7.78 -6.74 1.00
N LYS A 31 -6.46 -6.93 1.17
CA LYS A 31 -5.88 -8.15 1.79
C LYS A 31 -6.31 -8.31 3.24
N SER A 32 -6.31 -7.22 4.03
CA SER A 32 -6.73 -7.29 5.45
C SER A 32 -8.24 -7.52 5.59
N GLU A 33 -9.06 -6.93 4.72
CA GLU A 33 -10.50 -7.21 4.63
C GLU A 33 -10.78 -8.65 4.22
N LEU A 34 -9.99 -9.22 3.31
CA LEU A 34 -10.09 -10.63 2.94
C LEU A 34 -9.76 -11.53 4.13
N ALA A 35 -8.66 -11.26 4.85
CA ALA A 35 -8.27 -12.04 6.02
C ALA A 35 -9.38 -12.03 7.10
N ARG A 36 -9.95 -10.85 7.40
CA ARG A 36 -11.09 -10.72 8.32
C ARG A 36 -12.32 -11.49 7.83
N THR A 37 -12.62 -11.41 6.54
CA THR A 37 -13.78 -12.11 5.94
C THR A 37 -13.62 -13.62 6.05
N GLN A 38 -12.41 -14.15 5.81
CA GLN A 38 -12.11 -15.57 5.97
C GLN A 38 -12.18 -16.04 7.42
N GLU A 39 -11.72 -15.23 8.36
CA GLU A 39 -11.84 -15.53 9.79
C GLU A 39 -13.31 -15.59 10.24
N ILE A 40 -14.14 -14.65 9.78
CA ILE A 40 -15.59 -14.67 10.02
C ILE A 40 -16.22 -15.94 9.44
N LEU A 41 -15.87 -16.31 8.20
CA LEU A 41 -16.38 -17.53 7.57
C LEU A 41 -16.00 -18.78 8.37
N ARG A 42 -14.75 -18.90 8.82
CA ARG A 42 -14.30 -20.02 9.69
C ARG A 42 -15.11 -20.09 10.98
N ASN A 43 -15.41 -18.95 11.60
CA ASN A 43 -16.20 -18.90 12.83
C ASN A 43 -17.66 -19.30 12.62
N ILE A 44 -18.28 -18.87 11.51
CA ILE A 44 -19.65 -19.26 11.14
C ILE A 44 -19.73 -20.77 10.87
N GLU A 45 -18.75 -21.32 10.14
CA GLU A 45 -18.64 -22.75 9.85
C GLU A 45 -18.44 -23.56 11.14
N ALA A 46 -17.57 -23.12 12.04
CA ALA A 46 -17.34 -23.77 13.33
C ALA A 46 -18.60 -23.79 14.22
N LYS A 47 -19.45 -22.77 14.14
CA LYS A 47 -20.71 -22.68 14.89
C LYS A 47 -21.91 -23.34 14.20
N ASN A 48 -21.72 -23.92 12.99
CA ASN A 48 -22.80 -24.46 12.14
C ASN A 48 -23.95 -23.46 11.90
N GLU A 49 -23.66 -22.16 11.91
CA GLU A 49 -24.66 -21.10 11.70
C GLU A 49 -25.00 -21.01 10.21
N LYS A 50 -26.13 -21.58 9.80
CA LYS A 50 -26.64 -21.48 8.42
C LYS A 50 -27.57 -20.29 8.33
N GLY A 51 -27.13 -19.22 7.65
CA GLY A 51 -27.93 -18.01 7.48
C GLY A 51 -27.50 -17.15 6.30
N LYS A 52 -28.29 -16.10 6.01
CA LYS A 52 -28.03 -15.12 4.93
C LYS A 52 -26.62 -14.50 5.02
N TRP A 53 -26.05 -14.41 6.21
CA TRP A 53 -24.70 -13.93 6.48
C TRP A 53 -23.60 -14.77 5.81
N LEU A 54 -23.75 -16.11 5.77
CA LEU A 54 -22.77 -16.99 5.12
C LEU A 54 -22.68 -16.69 3.62
N ALA A 55 -23.82 -16.58 2.94
CA ALA A 55 -23.87 -16.25 1.52
C ALA A 55 -23.28 -14.87 1.22
N HIS A 56 -23.57 -13.88 2.08
CA HIS A 56 -23.01 -12.53 1.97
C HIS A 56 -21.47 -12.53 2.09
N PHE A 57 -20.90 -13.19 3.09
CA PHE A 57 -19.44 -13.25 3.26
C PHE A 57 -18.74 -14.08 2.19
N ARG A 58 -19.38 -15.13 1.65
CA ARG A 58 -18.87 -15.88 0.50
C ARG A 58 -18.84 -15.06 -0.79
N LEU A 59 -19.86 -14.22 -1.00
CA LEU A 59 -19.88 -13.30 -2.14
C LEU A 59 -18.79 -12.23 -2.00
N LYS A 60 -18.67 -11.64 -0.80
CA LYS A 60 -17.61 -10.67 -0.48
C LYS A 60 -16.19 -11.26 -0.64
N GLU A 61 -15.98 -12.51 -0.22
CA GLU A 61 -14.71 -13.22 -0.42
C GLU A 61 -14.35 -13.34 -1.90
N LYS A 62 -15.33 -13.70 -2.76
CA LYS A 62 -15.11 -13.80 -4.21
C LYS A 62 -14.76 -12.46 -4.84
N GLU A 63 -15.47 -11.39 -4.50
CA GLU A 63 -15.21 -10.04 -5.00
C GLU A 63 -13.80 -9.56 -4.62
N LEU A 64 -13.40 -9.78 -3.36
CA LEU A 64 -12.06 -9.43 -2.88
C LEU A 64 -10.97 -10.25 -3.58
N LEU A 65 -11.19 -11.54 -3.79
CA LEU A 65 -10.24 -12.39 -4.55
C LEU A 65 -10.11 -11.94 -6.00
N GLU A 66 -11.21 -11.58 -6.67
CA GLU A 66 -11.19 -11.07 -8.05
C GLU A 66 -10.47 -9.72 -8.15
N ALA A 67 -10.67 -8.83 -7.19
CA ALA A 67 -9.94 -7.56 -7.10
C ALA A 67 -8.43 -7.79 -6.92
N LEU A 68 -8.05 -8.77 -6.08
CA LEU A 68 -6.66 -9.10 -5.76
C LEU A 68 -5.93 -9.87 -6.88
N LYS A 69 -6.63 -10.54 -7.80
CA LYS A 69 -5.99 -11.17 -8.98
C LYS A 69 -5.19 -10.17 -9.83
N ASN A 70 -5.66 -8.92 -9.86
CA ASN A 70 -5.03 -7.84 -10.61
C ASN A 70 -3.99 -7.06 -9.79
N ALA A 71 -3.78 -7.43 -8.52
CA ALA A 71 -2.80 -6.79 -7.67
C ALA A 71 -1.38 -7.07 -8.20
N PRO A 72 -0.45 -6.12 -8.06
CA PRO A 72 0.95 -6.40 -8.33
C PRO A 72 1.46 -7.56 -7.45
N PRO A 73 2.49 -8.30 -7.86
CA PRO A 73 3.16 -9.24 -6.96
C PRO A 73 3.85 -8.48 -5.83
N ASP A 74 3.88 -9.05 -4.63
CA ASP A 74 4.62 -8.44 -3.51
C ASP A 74 6.12 -8.40 -3.83
N PRO A 75 6.82 -7.31 -3.51
CA PRO A 75 8.25 -7.23 -3.73
C PRO A 75 8.95 -8.25 -2.84
N VAL A 76 9.85 -9.04 -3.42
CA VAL A 76 10.74 -9.93 -2.66
C VAL A 76 11.87 -9.07 -2.10
N LEU A 77 11.94 -8.96 -0.77
CA LEU A 77 13.02 -8.25 -0.07
C LEU A 77 13.72 -9.19 0.94
N PRO A 78 15.07 -9.22 0.97
CA PRO A 78 15.97 -8.51 0.08
C PRO A 78 15.85 -9.04 -1.37
N PRO A 79 16.23 -8.24 -2.39
CA PRO A 79 16.22 -8.72 -3.76
C PRO A 79 17.10 -9.99 -3.83
N PRO A 80 16.58 -11.10 -4.36
CA PRO A 80 17.29 -12.39 -4.34
C PRO A 80 18.54 -12.38 -5.23
N ALA A 81 18.66 -11.40 -6.12
CA ALA A 81 19.77 -11.21 -7.03
C ALA A 81 20.25 -9.74 -6.99
N PRO A 82 21.52 -9.48 -7.32
CA PRO A 82 22.02 -8.11 -7.46
C PRO A 82 21.19 -7.33 -8.48
N LEU A 83 21.03 -6.02 -8.24
CA LEU A 83 20.27 -5.15 -9.14
C LEU A 83 20.94 -5.09 -10.52
N ILE A 84 20.26 -5.62 -11.54
CA ILE A 84 20.75 -5.60 -12.91
C ILE A 84 20.25 -4.33 -13.60
N LYS A 85 21.17 -3.53 -14.14
CA LYS A 85 20.81 -2.38 -14.98
C LYS A 85 20.40 -2.87 -16.36
N VAL A 86 19.10 -2.98 -16.60
CA VAL A 86 18.55 -3.31 -17.93
C VAL A 86 18.62 -2.07 -18.83
N ARG A 87 19.19 -2.21 -20.04
CA ARG A 87 19.18 -1.19 -21.09
C ARG A 87 18.35 -1.73 -22.27
N GLY A 88 17.41 -0.94 -22.78
CA GLY A 88 16.54 -1.32 -23.89
C GLY A 88 15.51 -0.24 -24.22
N VAL A 89 14.79 -0.41 -25.33
CA VAL A 89 13.64 0.43 -25.71
C VAL A 89 12.37 -0.24 -25.20
N ILE A 90 11.54 0.51 -24.49
CA ILE A 90 10.26 0.01 -23.98
C ILE A 90 9.20 0.33 -25.02
N GLU A 91 8.55 -0.71 -25.56
CA GLU A 91 7.51 -0.53 -26.56
C GLU A 91 6.19 -0.14 -25.92
N LYS A 92 5.90 -0.69 -24.73
CA LYS A 92 4.67 -0.41 -23.98
C LYS A 92 4.95 -0.24 -22.50
N LEU A 93 4.54 0.90 -21.95
CA LEU A 93 4.62 1.21 -20.52
C LEU A 93 3.22 1.25 -19.90
N THR A 94 2.94 0.35 -18.97
CA THR A 94 1.74 0.37 -18.13
C THR A 94 2.07 0.91 -16.75
N GLN A 95 1.27 1.87 -16.28
CA GLN A 95 1.47 2.57 -15.02
C GLN A 95 0.23 2.38 -14.14
N ARG A 96 0.45 2.01 -12.87
CA ARG A 96 -0.60 1.92 -11.85
C ARG A 96 -0.13 2.60 -10.58
N ARG A 97 -1.06 3.27 -9.89
CA ARG A 97 -0.77 3.96 -8.63
C ARG A 97 -1.33 3.17 -7.47
N VAL A 98 -0.47 2.78 -6.54
CA VAL A 98 -0.79 1.87 -5.45
C VAL A 98 -0.38 2.50 -4.13
N VAL A 99 -1.30 2.64 -3.18
CA VAL A 99 -1.04 3.32 -1.90
C VAL A 99 -0.02 2.59 -1.05
N GLN A 100 -0.23 1.29 -0.97
CA GLN A 100 0.31 0.42 0.06
C GLN A 100 0.16 -0.96 -0.56
N HIS A 101 1.23 -1.38 -1.23
CA HIS A 101 1.29 -2.69 -1.87
C HIS A 101 1.95 -3.71 -0.94
N PHE A 102 2.99 -3.27 -0.24
CA PHE A 102 3.81 -4.10 0.63
C PHE A 102 3.87 -3.50 2.02
N ASP A 103 3.90 -4.36 3.03
CA ASP A 103 4.07 -3.93 4.41
C ASP A 103 5.55 -3.65 4.68
N VAL A 104 5.93 -2.38 4.85
CA VAL A 104 7.33 -2.02 5.14
C VAL A 104 7.78 -2.52 6.53
N LEU A 105 6.83 -2.69 7.46
CA LEU A 105 7.12 -3.12 8.83
C LEU A 105 7.34 -4.63 8.95
N SER A 106 6.91 -5.42 7.97
CA SER A 106 7.22 -6.86 7.95
C SER A 106 8.72 -7.11 7.68
N TYR A 107 9.47 -6.08 7.26
CA TYR A 107 10.89 -6.17 6.99
C TYR A 107 11.75 -5.61 8.13
N PRO A 108 12.87 -6.25 8.50
CA PRO A 108 13.71 -5.81 9.63
C PRO A 108 14.25 -4.39 9.47
N GLU A 109 14.73 -4.05 8.27
CA GLU A 109 15.30 -2.72 7.96
C GLU A 109 14.24 -1.62 8.00
N GLY A 110 13.07 -1.90 7.41
CA GLY A 110 11.92 -1.02 7.44
C GLY A 110 11.43 -0.77 8.86
N ASN A 111 11.28 -1.84 9.65
CA ASN A 111 10.89 -1.77 11.05
C ASN A 111 11.89 -0.94 11.89
N ALA A 112 13.19 -1.17 11.72
CA ALA A 112 14.23 -0.42 12.41
C ALA A 112 14.19 1.08 12.08
N TYR A 113 14.00 1.44 10.80
CA TYR A 113 13.83 2.83 10.38
C TYR A 113 12.61 3.47 11.04
N TYR A 114 11.44 2.83 10.95
CA TYR A 114 10.20 3.37 11.49
C TYR A 114 10.20 3.47 13.02
N THR A 115 10.84 2.53 13.70
CA THR A 115 11.03 2.58 15.16
C THR A 115 11.85 3.80 15.57
N ARG A 116 12.92 4.11 14.82
CA ARG A 116 13.72 5.33 15.05
C ARG A 116 12.91 6.59 14.75
N TYR A 117 12.12 6.57 13.67
CA TYR A 117 11.26 7.69 13.29
C TYR A 117 10.20 8.00 14.36
N LYS A 118 9.47 6.98 14.86
CA LYS A 118 8.49 7.14 15.94
C LYS A 118 9.11 7.72 17.21
N LYS A 119 10.30 7.23 17.59
CA LYS A 119 11.04 7.78 18.75
C LYS A 119 11.37 9.27 18.57
N LYS A 120 11.79 9.69 17.37
CA LYS A 120 12.05 11.11 17.08
C LYS A 120 10.77 11.96 17.15
N MET A 121 9.68 11.48 16.55
CA MET A 121 8.41 12.21 16.56
C MET A 121 7.83 12.36 17.97
N ALA A 122 7.94 11.32 18.80
CA ALA A 122 7.55 11.39 20.20
C ALA A 122 8.39 12.42 20.98
N ALA A 123 9.72 12.44 20.78
CA ALA A 123 10.59 13.44 21.40
C ALA A 123 10.24 14.87 20.95
N SER A 124 9.99 15.07 19.65
CA SER A 124 9.54 16.37 19.12
C SER A 124 8.17 16.78 19.67
N ALA A 125 7.24 15.84 19.82
CA ALA A 125 5.92 16.12 20.38
C ALA A 125 6.00 16.62 21.82
N VAL A 126 6.89 16.06 22.65
CA VAL A 126 7.13 16.55 24.02
C VAL A 126 7.59 18.02 24.01
N VAL A 127 8.51 18.38 23.10
CA VAL A 127 8.98 19.76 22.96
C VAL A 127 7.84 20.70 22.54
N TRP A 128 7.03 20.29 21.55
CA TRP A 128 5.88 21.09 21.09
C TRP A 128 4.76 21.20 22.13
N ALA A 129 4.56 20.17 22.95
CA ALA A 129 3.62 20.21 24.06
C ALA A 129 4.10 21.20 25.14
N ALA A 130 5.39 21.15 25.48
CA ALA A 130 6.01 22.07 26.43
C ALA A 130 6.00 23.52 25.94
N SER A 131 6.03 23.76 24.63
CA SER A 131 5.91 25.10 24.03
C SER A 131 4.46 25.59 23.88
N GLY A 132 3.50 24.96 24.55
CA GLY A 132 2.08 25.36 24.52
C GLY A 132 1.33 24.98 23.24
N SER A 133 1.97 24.25 22.32
CA SER A 133 1.37 23.83 21.04
C SER A 133 0.88 22.38 21.12
N GLY A 134 -0.07 22.12 22.03
CA GLY A 134 -0.64 20.79 22.26
C GLY A 134 -1.29 20.16 21.03
N GLY A 135 -1.87 20.98 20.13
CA GLY A 135 -2.40 20.52 18.85
C GLY A 135 -1.32 19.94 17.92
N THR A 136 -0.16 20.61 17.83
CA THR A 136 0.99 20.16 17.05
C THR A 136 1.63 18.92 17.65
N ALA A 137 1.74 18.87 18.98
CA ALA A 137 2.23 17.68 19.69
C ALA A 137 1.34 16.46 19.46
N SER A 138 0.01 16.65 19.52
CA SER A 138 -0.97 15.61 19.22
C SER A 138 -0.87 15.14 17.77
N ALA A 139 -0.72 16.06 16.80
CA ALA A 139 -0.54 15.72 15.39
C ALA A 139 0.76 14.92 15.11
N LEU A 140 1.83 15.15 15.87
CA LEU A 140 3.08 14.40 15.76
C LEU A 140 2.99 12.99 16.38
N LEU A 141 2.14 12.82 17.40
CA LEU A 141 1.89 11.56 18.09
C LEU A 141 0.75 10.75 17.50
N GLN A 142 -0.11 11.38 16.69
CA GLN A 142 -1.01 10.66 15.83
C GLN A 142 -0.13 9.73 14.99
N ASP A 143 -0.28 8.44 15.25
CA ASP A 143 0.06 7.41 14.29
C ASP A 143 -0.72 7.81 13.05
N TYR A 144 -0.11 8.59 12.17
CA TYR A 144 -0.54 8.69 10.80
C TYR A 144 -0.52 7.24 10.35
N ASP A 145 -1.71 6.61 10.31
CA ASP A 145 -2.03 5.57 9.34
C ASP A 145 -1.31 6.02 8.09
N ARG A 146 -0.21 5.31 7.79
CA ARG A 146 0.94 5.84 7.03
C ARG A 146 0.45 6.81 5.96
N PRO A 147 0.99 8.04 5.84
CA PRO A 147 0.61 8.90 4.73
C PRO A 147 0.64 8.02 3.49
N LEU A 148 -0.52 7.92 2.83
CA LEU A 148 -0.82 6.95 1.78
C LEU A 148 0.19 7.19 0.64
N CYS A 149 1.41 6.67 0.81
CA CYS A 149 2.56 6.94 -0.03
C CYS A 149 2.34 6.15 -1.30
N GLY A 150 1.60 6.76 -2.23
CA GLY A 150 1.34 6.20 -3.55
C GLY A 150 2.66 5.77 -4.20
N ALA A 151 2.91 4.48 -4.21
CA ALA A 151 3.91 3.83 -5.02
C ALA A 151 3.40 3.74 -6.47
N TRP A 152 4.32 3.84 -7.40
CA TRP A 152 4.04 3.56 -8.80
C TRP A 152 4.46 2.14 -9.11
N TYR A 153 3.50 1.32 -9.55
CA TYR A 153 3.79 0.04 -10.16
C TYR A 153 3.87 0.24 -11.67
N LEU A 154 5.07 -0.01 -12.21
CA LEU A 154 5.39 0.19 -13.61
C LEU A 154 5.72 -1.17 -14.23
N THR A 155 5.08 -1.49 -15.33
CA THR A 155 5.41 -2.67 -16.13
C THR A 155 5.72 -2.25 -17.56
N GLY A 156 6.84 -2.72 -18.08
CA GLY A 156 7.28 -2.50 -19.47
C GLY A 156 7.26 -3.80 -20.25
N ARG A 157 6.90 -3.74 -21.53
CA ARG A 157 7.24 -4.76 -22.54
C ARG A 157 8.19 -4.16 -23.55
#